data_AF-A0A7S3T2E8-F1
#
_entry.id   AF-A0A7S3T2E8-F1
#
_cell.length_a   1.000
_cell.length_b   1.000
_cell.length_c   1.000
_cell.angle_alpha   90.00
_cell.angle_beta   90.00
_cell.angle_gamma   90.00
#
_symmetry.space_group_name_H-M   'P 1'
#
loop_
_entity.id
_entity.type
_entity.pdbx_description
1 polymer ?
#
loop_
_entity_poly.entity_id
_entity_poly.type
_entity_poly.pdbx_seq_one_letter_code
_entity_poly.pdbx_strand_id
1 'polypeptide(L)'
;GRGGGARRAPVAVVRPIRCSLEELYSGARKSASHEGRSFVVDVKPGWKEGTRITFEEAGVCFQLAQEEHPRFSRRGHDLAAVAFCGLLDLLVRGSSHEVRTLDSRTLRVRLPPRRLSVKVSGEGMPLSRPEAGRQRGDLVLNLFADWAVAADQARQWGRTALWVGGALLFFTNTSLFFGLVFAYSFFANANGGRAN
;
A
#
# COMPACT_ATOMS: atom_id res chain seq x y z
N GLY A 1 -30.77 -36.78 36.12
CA GLY A 1 -32.01 -36.06 35.80
C GLY A 1 -31.75 -35.02 34.74
N ARG A 2 -32.63 -34.98 33.73
CA ARG A 2 -32.88 -33.93 32.73
C ARG A 2 -31.70 -33.44 31.87
N GLY A 3 -31.70 -33.94 30.64
CA GLY A 3 -31.06 -33.28 29.51
C GLY A 3 -31.68 -31.91 29.23
N GLY A 4 -30.82 -30.94 28.98
CA GLY A 4 -31.18 -29.67 28.35
C GLY A 4 -30.60 -29.69 26.94
N GLY A 5 -31.39 -30.13 25.97
CA GLY A 5 -31.06 -29.96 24.56
C GLY A 5 -30.92 -28.47 24.28
N ALA A 6 -29.69 -28.02 24.04
CA ALA A 6 -29.44 -26.69 23.51
C ALA A 6 -30.21 -26.59 22.19
N ARG A 7 -31.29 -25.80 22.19
CA ARG A 7 -31.99 -25.42 20.96
C ARG A 7 -30.92 -24.81 20.05
N ARG A 8 -30.50 -25.56 19.02
CA ARG A 8 -29.78 -25.00 17.88
C ARG A 8 -30.72 -23.96 17.32
N ALA A 9 -30.43 -22.68 17.58
CA ALA A 9 -31.08 -21.60 16.86
C ALA A 9 -30.97 -21.91 15.36
N PRO A 10 -32.04 -21.67 14.57
CA PRO A 10 -32.01 -21.95 13.15
C PRO A 10 -30.76 -21.35 12.54
N VAL A 11 -30.08 -22.11 11.68
CA VAL A 11 -28.82 -21.72 11.03
C VAL A 11 -29.09 -20.45 10.25
N ALA A 12 -28.78 -19.30 10.84
CA ALA A 12 -29.07 -18.02 10.23
C ALA A 12 -28.26 -17.91 8.93
N VAL A 13 -28.94 -17.60 7.82
CA VAL A 13 -28.28 -17.49 6.51
C VAL A 13 -27.28 -16.34 6.59
N VAL A 14 -25.99 -16.65 6.42
CA VAL A 14 -24.93 -15.64 6.51
C VAL A 14 -24.82 -14.90 5.19
N ARG A 15 -24.96 -13.57 5.21
CA ARG A 15 -24.88 -12.68 4.04
C ARG A 15 -23.79 -11.63 4.24
N PRO A 16 -22.84 -11.46 3.30
CA PRO A 16 -21.81 -10.44 3.44
C PRO A 16 -22.36 -9.04 3.18
N ILE A 17 -22.01 -8.08 4.02
CA ILE A 17 -22.18 -6.63 3.77
C ILE A 17 -20.81 -6.05 3.52
N ARG A 18 -20.60 -5.52 2.31
CA ARG A 18 -19.34 -4.88 1.94
C ARG A 18 -19.27 -3.47 2.51
N CYS A 19 -18.15 -3.18 3.18
CA CYS A 19 -17.87 -1.88 3.75
C CYS A 19 -16.45 -1.43 3.38
N SER A 20 -16.31 -0.16 3.00
CA SER A 20 -15.00 0.44 2.75
C SER A 20 -14.26 0.73 4.07
N LEU A 21 -12.95 0.97 4.00
CA LEU A 21 -12.18 1.34 5.19
C LEU A 21 -12.63 2.68 5.80
N GLU A 22 -13.05 3.64 4.96
CA GLU A 22 -13.58 4.93 5.39
C GLU A 22 -14.88 4.77 6.16
N GLU A 23 -15.79 3.93 5.67
CA GLU A 23 -17.06 3.62 6.34
C GLU A 23 -16.84 2.93 7.69
N LEU A 24 -15.86 2.02 7.77
CA LEU A 24 -15.46 1.39 9.02
C LEU A 24 -14.73 2.35 9.97
N TYR A 25 -14.17 3.45 9.44
CA TYR A 25 -13.47 4.46 10.21
C TYR A 25 -14.42 5.50 10.81
N SER A 26 -15.35 6.06 10.03
CA SER A 26 -16.32 7.06 10.51
C SER A 26 -17.59 6.45 11.10
N GLY A 27 -17.87 5.18 10.81
CA GLY A 27 -19.20 4.60 10.96
C GLY A 27 -20.07 4.94 9.76
N ALA A 28 -20.99 4.03 9.42
CA ALA A 28 -21.88 4.16 8.29
C ALA A 28 -23.21 3.43 8.55
N ARG A 29 -24.27 3.86 7.87
CA ARG A 29 -25.55 3.15 7.84
C ARG A 29 -25.67 2.43 6.50
N LYS A 30 -25.68 1.09 6.54
CA LYS A 30 -25.81 0.24 5.34
C LYS A 30 -27.18 -0.42 5.33
N SER A 31 -27.84 -0.42 4.18
CA SER A 31 -29.03 -1.22 3.95
C SER A 31 -28.68 -2.50 3.20
N ALA A 32 -29.24 -3.62 3.64
CA ALA A 32 -29.12 -4.90 2.97
C ALA A 32 -30.53 -5.50 2.79
N SER A 33 -30.81 -6.05 1.62
CA SER A 33 -32.10 -6.68 1.34
C SER A 33 -31.99 -8.20 1.47
N HIS A 34 -32.96 -8.81 2.15
CA HIS A 34 -33.11 -10.26 2.24
C HIS A 34 -34.58 -10.62 2.14
N GLU A 35 -34.92 -11.54 1.21
CA GLU A 35 -36.29 -12.02 0.97
C GLU A 35 -37.32 -10.88 0.80
N GLY A 36 -36.93 -9.82 0.09
CA GLY A 36 -37.80 -8.67 -0.18
C GLY A 36 -37.97 -7.69 0.99
N ARG A 37 -37.33 -7.95 2.14
CA ARG A 37 -37.29 -7.04 3.30
C ARG A 37 -35.95 -6.32 3.36
N SER A 38 -35.97 -5.02 3.67
CA SER A 38 -34.77 -4.21 3.89
C SER A 38 -34.38 -4.20 5.37
N PHE A 39 -33.11 -4.50 5.64
CA PHE A 39 -32.50 -4.45 6.96
C PHE A 39 -31.50 -3.32 6.98
N VAL A 40 -31.55 -2.49 8.03
CA VAL A 40 -30.62 -1.39 8.23
C VAL A 40 -29.60 -1.83 9.28
N VAL A 41 -28.33 -1.82 8.89
CA VAL A 41 -27.20 -2.13 9.75
C VAL A 41 -26.45 -0.83 10.04
N ASP A 42 -26.48 -0.42 11.31
CA ASP A 42 -25.70 0.71 11.81
C ASP A 42 -24.29 0.23 12.17
N VAL A 43 -23.37 0.38 11.21
CA VAL A 43 -21.95 0.01 11.35
C VAL A 43 -21.28 1.01 12.30
N LYS A 44 -20.80 0.51 13.44
CA LYS A 44 -20.08 1.34 14.41
C LYS A 44 -18.60 1.51 14.01
N PRO A 45 -17.99 2.67 14.29
CA PRO A 45 -16.57 2.89 14.05
C PRO A 45 -15.68 1.81 14.67
N GLY A 46 -14.69 1.37 13.91
CA GLY A 46 -13.66 0.43 14.36
C GLY A 46 -14.06 -1.03 14.27
N TRP A 47 -15.30 -1.35 13.90
CA TRP A 47 -15.74 -2.73 13.70
C TRP A 47 -14.78 -3.50 12.80
N LYS A 48 -14.46 -4.72 13.20
CA LYS A 48 -13.53 -5.60 12.49
C LYS A 48 -14.28 -6.39 11.42
N GLU A 49 -13.53 -6.84 10.42
CA GLU A 49 -14.03 -7.82 9.47
C GLU A 49 -14.54 -9.06 10.20
N GLY A 50 -15.62 -9.64 9.69
CA GLY A 50 -16.23 -10.83 10.26
C GLY A 50 -17.20 -10.57 11.42
N THR A 51 -17.41 -9.32 11.83
CA THR A 51 -18.46 -8.96 12.79
C THR A 51 -19.82 -9.40 12.24
N ARG A 52 -20.58 -10.13 13.06
CA ARG A 52 -21.88 -10.71 12.70
C ARG A 52 -23.01 -9.94 13.38
N ILE A 53 -24.01 -9.56 12.60
CA ILE A 53 -25.23 -8.89 13.03
C ILE A 53 -26.40 -9.83 12.69
N THR A 54 -27.04 -10.38 13.72
CA THR A 54 -28.14 -11.34 13.54
C THR A 54 -29.48 -10.63 13.71
N PHE A 55 -30.37 -10.80 12.73
CA PHE A 55 -31.76 -10.37 12.80
C PHE A 55 -32.63 -11.60 13.03
N GLU A 56 -32.95 -11.88 14.30
CA GLU A 56 -33.68 -13.09 14.71
C GLU A 56 -35.07 -13.16 14.05
N GLU A 57 -35.75 -12.03 13.89
CA GLU A 57 -37.08 -11.93 13.25
C GLU A 57 -37.11 -12.43 11.81
N ALA A 58 -35.96 -12.42 11.12
CA ALA A 58 -35.83 -12.80 9.73
C ALA A 58 -34.90 -14.01 9.51
N GLY A 59 -34.36 -14.61 10.59
CA GLY A 59 -33.45 -15.75 10.48
C GLY A 59 -32.21 -15.49 9.63
N VAL A 60 -31.76 -14.23 9.51
CA VAL A 60 -30.63 -13.82 8.67
C VAL A 60 -29.51 -13.23 9.52
N CYS A 61 -28.27 -13.55 9.16
CA CYS A 61 -27.08 -13.01 9.79
C CYS A 61 -26.27 -12.24 8.75
N PHE A 62 -26.08 -10.94 8.95
CA PHE A 62 -25.17 -10.18 8.12
C PHE A 62 -23.76 -10.21 8.69
N GLN A 63 -22.77 -10.47 7.85
CA GLN A 63 -21.36 -10.47 8.23
C GLN A 63 -20.65 -9.33 7.50
N LEU A 64 -19.91 -8.50 8.23
CA LEU A 64 -19.10 -7.45 7.61
C LEU A 64 -17.96 -8.06 6.81
N ALA A 65 -17.90 -7.69 5.53
CA ALA A 65 -16.80 -7.96 4.62
C ALA A 65 -16.10 -6.64 4.32
N GLN A 66 -14.81 -6.56 4.62
CA GLN A 66 -14.04 -5.34 4.35
C GLN A 66 -13.60 -5.33 2.89
N GLU A 67 -13.79 -4.19 2.22
CA GLU A 67 -13.26 -3.99 0.87
C GLU A 67 -11.77 -3.64 0.89
N GLU A 68 -11.06 -4.06 -0.16
CA GLU A 68 -9.66 -3.68 -0.35
C GLU A 68 -9.56 -2.19 -0.67
N HIS A 69 -8.67 -1.49 0.04
CA HIS A 69 -8.44 -0.07 -0.18
C HIS A 69 -7.11 0.14 -0.92
N PRO A 70 -7.07 1.01 -1.96
CA PRO A 70 -5.91 1.14 -2.85
C PRO A 70 -4.63 1.62 -2.16
N ARG A 71 -4.72 2.34 -1.03
CA ARG A 71 -3.55 2.89 -0.31
C ARG A 71 -3.27 2.25 1.04
N PHE A 72 -4.25 1.55 1.61
CA PHE A 72 -4.21 1.14 3.02
C PHE A 72 -4.62 -0.31 3.15
N SER A 73 -3.83 -1.05 3.92
CA SER A 73 -4.15 -2.41 4.36
C SER A 73 -4.35 -2.41 5.86
N ARG A 74 -5.49 -2.90 6.34
CA ARG A 74 -5.80 -2.92 7.77
C ARG A 74 -5.24 -4.18 8.43
N ARG A 75 -4.58 -4.02 9.57
CA ARG A 75 -4.15 -5.12 10.46
C ARG A 75 -4.70 -4.88 11.86
N GLY A 76 -5.89 -5.44 12.12
CA GLY A 76 -6.58 -5.26 13.40
C GLY A 76 -7.03 -3.80 13.60
N HIS A 77 -6.30 -3.06 14.44
CA HIS A 77 -6.53 -1.63 14.68
C HIS A 77 -5.51 -0.74 13.95
N ASP A 78 -4.42 -1.32 13.48
CA ASP A 78 -3.37 -0.59 12.80
C ASP A 78 -3.64 -0.56 11.28
N LEU A 79 -3.14 0.49 10.64
CA LEU A 79 -3.15 0.63 9.18
C LEU A 79 -1.73 0.47 8.66
N ALA A 80 -1.57 -0.20 7.54
CA ALA A 80 -0.32 -0.31 6.81
C ALA A 80 -0.45 0.41 5.46
N ALA A 81 0.54 1.20 5.11
CA ALA A 81 0.64 1.85 3.81
C ALA A 81 2.01 1.56 3.18
N VAL A 82 2.08 1.69 1.86
CA VAL A 82 3.31 1.52 1.10
C VAL A 82 3.66 2.85 0.44
N ALA A 83 4.92 3.26 0.56
CA ALA A 83 5.48 4.41 -0.14
C ALA A 83 6.75 4.01 -0.89
N PHE A 84 6.94 4.61 -2.06
CA PHE A 84 8.11 4.40 -2.90
C PHE A 84 9.06 5.59 -2.77
N CYS A 85 10.35 5.31 -2.69
CA CYS A 85 11.39 6.35 -2.66
C CYS A 85 12.62 5.90 -3.44
N GLY A 86 13.43 6.88 -3.88
CA GLY A 86 14.69 6.59 -4.57
C GLY A 86 15.71 5.95 -3.62
N LEU A 87 16.62 5.15 -4.18
CA LEU A 87 17.61 4.41 -3.40
C LEU A 87 18.51 5.33 -2.55
N LEU A 88 18.90 6.49 -3.08
CA LEU A 88 19.73 7.47 -2.35
C LEU A 88 18.98 8.09 -1.17
N ASP A 89 17.68 8.36 -1.32
CA ASP A 89 16.85 8.89 -0.23
C ASP A 89 16.66 7.83 0.85
N LEU A 90 16.41 6.58 0.44
CA LEU A 90 16.28 5.46 1.36
C LEU A 90 17.57 5.21 2.18
N LEU A 91 18.74 5.31 1.55
CA LEU A 91 20.01 4.92 2.19
C LEU A 91 20.76 6.07 2.89
N VAL A 92 20.66 7.30 2.38
CA VAL A 92 21.55 8.40 2.77
C VAL A 92 20.80 9.62 3.26
N ARG A 93 19.77 10.11 2.53
CA ARG A 93 19.15 11.40 2.84
C ARG A 93 17.96 11.31 3.82
N GLY A 94 17.28 10.17 3.86
CA GLY A 94 15.93 10.07 4.40
C GLY A 94 14.89 10.61 3.41
N SER A 95 13.62 10.33 3.66
CA SER A 95 12.52 10.72 2.78
C SER A 95 11.36 11.33 3.56
N SER A 96 10.56 12.15 2.88
CA SER A 96 9.33 12.72 3.42
C SER A 96 8.20 12.38 2.47
N HIS A 97 7.15 11.73 2.98
CA HIS A 97 5.99 11.33 2.20
C HIS A 97 4.73 12.01 2.71
N GLU A 98 3.89 12.45 1.79
CA GLU A 98 2.56 12.96 2.10
C GLU A 98 1.54 11.83 1.92
N VAL A 99 0.89 11.47 3.02
CA VAL A 99 -0.09 10.40 3.07
C VAL A 99 -1.47 11.02 3.29
N ARG A 100 -2.41 10.79 2.36
CA ARG A 100 -3.82 11.17 2.54
C ARG A 100 -4.51 10.16 3.44
N THR A 101 -4.88 10.58 4.64
CA THR A 101 -5.54 9.75 5.67
C THR A 101 -7.00 9.44 5.31
N LEU A 102 -7.63 8.52 6.04
CA LEU A 102 -9.03 8.11 5.82
C LEU A 102 -10.05 9.23 6.10
N ASP A 103 -9.67 10.23 6.89
CA ASP A 103 -10.47 11.43 7.15
C ASP A 103 -10.16 12.58 6.18
N SER A 104 -9.56 12.29 5.03
CA SER A 104 -9.20 13.24 3.97
C SER A 104 -8.17 14.31 4.34
N ARG A 105 -7.54 14.22 5.52
CA ARG A 105 -6.39 15.08 5.88
C ARG A 105 -5.12 14.63 5.16
N THR A 106 -4.15 15.54 5.06
CA THR A 106 -2.81 15.22 4.55
C THR A 106 -1.83 15.15 5.72
N LEU A 107 -1.23 13.97 5.92
CA LEU A 107 -0.25 13.70 6.96
C LEU A 107 1.14 13.65 6.33
N ARG A 108 2.06 14.48 6.80
CA ARG A 108 3.45 14.47 6.36
C ARG A 108 4.28 13.57 7.26
N VAL A 109 4.74 12.45 6.74
CA VAL A 109 5.54 11.46 7.46
C VAL A 109 6.98 11.54 7.00
N ARG A 110 7.92 11.72 7.94
CA ARG A 110 9.36 11.76 7.68
C ARG A 110 9.99 10.45 8.12
N LEU A 111 10.81 9.87 7.25
CA LEU A 111 11.56 8.66 7.53
C LEU A 111 13.06 8.97 7.52
N PRO A 112 13.76 8.63 8.61
CA PRO A 112 15.21 8.78 8.64
C PRO A 112 15.86 7.79 7.65
N PRO A 113 17.08 8.09 7.17
CA PRO A 113 17.79 7.19 6.28
C PRO A 113 18.00 5.81 6.92
N ARG A 114 18.08 4.78 6.07
CA ARG A 114 18.31 3.36 6.44
C ARG A 114 17.18 2.74 7.26
N ARG A 115 15.97 3.31 7.25
CA ARG A 115 14.77 2.68 7.80
C ARG A 115 13.80 2.31 6.69
N LEU A 116 13.34 1.06 6.72
CA LEU A 116 12.35 0.54 5.78
C LEU A 116 10.91 0.76 6.25
N SER A 117 10.71 1.14 7.50
CA SER A 117 9.38 1.44 8.02
C SER A 117 9.41 2.47 9.14
N VAL A 118 8.31 3.19 9.29
CA VAL A 118 8.07 4.09 10.43
C VAL A 118 6.65 3.88 10.95
N LYS A 119 6.51 3.96 12.28
CA LYS A 119 5.23 3.94 12.96
C LYS A 119 4.83 5.38 13.29
N VAL A 120 3.60 5.75 12.94
CA VAL A 120 2.97 7.02 13.33
C VAL A 120 1.82 6.70 14.26
N SER A 121 1.97 7.12 15.52
CA SER A 121 1.00 6.79 16.56
C SER A 121 -0.33 7.52 16.39
N GLY A 122 -1.44 6.82 16.60
CA GLY A 122 -2.78 7.43 16.62
C GLY A 122 -3.38 7.76 15.24
N GLU A 123 -2.76 7.33 14.14
CA GLU A 123 -3.25 7.54 12.77
C GLU A 123 -3.82 6.25 12.12
N GLY A 124 -4.15 5.24 12.94
CA GLY A 124 -4.80 4.00 12.54
C GLY A 124 -6.33 4.01 12.67
N MET A 125 -6.94 2.83 12.80
CA MET A 125 -8.39 2.67 12.97
C MET A 125 -8.84 2.99 14.41
N PRO A 126 -10.06 3.51 14.61
CA PRO A 126 -10.61 3.70 15.94
C PRO A 126 -10.81 2.37 16.67
N LEU A 127 -10.65 2.40 17.99
CA LEU A 127 -10.93 1.26 18.86
C LEU A 127 -12.44 1.17 19.10
N SER A 128 -13.05 0.00 18.88
CA SER A 128 -14.50 -0.21 19.09
C SER A 128 -14.93 -0.23 20.57
N ARG A 129 -14.01 -0.04 21.52
CA ARG A 129 -14.34 -0.14 22.95
C ARG A 129 -14.94 1.19 23.43
N PRO A 130 -16.11 1.19 24.11
CA PRO A 130 -16.78 2.41 24.56
C PRO A 130 -15.89 3.32 25.45
N GLU A 131 -15.04 2.71 26.28
CA GLU A 131 -14.13 3.39 27.21
C GLU A 131 -12.89 3.99 26.53
N ALA A 132 -12.59 3.59 25.28
CA ALA A 132 -11.38 4.02 24.58
C ALA A 132 -11.48 5.45 24.00
N GLY A 133 -12.64 6.10 24.08
CA GLY A 133 -12.83 7.48 23.61
C GLY A 133 -12.36 7.69 22.16
N ARG A 134 -11.49 8.69 21.94
CA ARG A 134 -10.90 9.03 20.62
C ARG A 134 -9.56 8.31 20.36
N GLN A 135 -9.26 7.23 21.08
CA GLN A 135 -8.04 6.44 20.84
C GLN A 135 -8.13 5.68 19.52
N ARG A 136 -7.00 5.68 18.81
CA ARG A 136 -6.83 5.06 17.49
C ARG A 136 -5.61 4.15 17.55
N GLY A 137 -5.59 3.14 16.68
CA GLY A 137 -4.37 2.39 16.41
C GLY A 137 -3.33 3.23 15.68
N ASP A 138 -2.31 2.57 15.14
CA ASP A 138 -1.17 3.24 14.54
C ASP A 138 -1.13 3.06 13.02
N LEU A 139 -0.48 3.99 12.32
CA LEU A 139 -0.17 3.88 10.91
C LEU A 139 1.29 3.42 10.74
N VAL A 140 1.51 2.31 10.03
CA VAL A 140 2.82 1.81 9.66
C VAL A 140 3.04 2.08 8.18
N LEU A 141 3.97 2.99 7.88
CA LEU A 141 4.38 3.26 6.50
C LEU A 141 5.61 2.40 6.17
N ASN A 142 5.49 1.56 5.16
CA ASN A 142 6.59 0.74 4.64
C ASN A 142 7.18 1.38 3.39
N LEU A 143 8.50 1.54 3.37
CA LEU A 143 9.24 2.05 2.23
C LEU A 143 9.73 0.93 1.34
N PHE A 144 9.53 1.12 0.05
CA PHE A 144 10.11 0.31 -1.00
C PHE A 144 10.98 1.18 -1.90
N ALA A 145 12.09 0.61 -2.35
CA ALA A 145 12.96 1.26 -3.31
C ALA A 145 12.28 1.27 -4.68
N ASP A 146 12.17 2.45 -5.28
CA ASP A 146 11.75 2.58 -6.66
C ASP A 146 12.93 2.22 -7.58
N TRP A 147 12.88 1.01 -8.13
CA TRP A 147 13.94 0.52 -9.01
C TRP A 147 13.95 1.24 -10.36
N ALA A 148 12.83 1.82 -10.81
CA ALA A 148 12.81 2.59 -12.05
C ALA A 148 13.70 3.84 -11.91
N VAL A 149 13.54 4.57 -10.79
CA VAL A 149 14.38 5.72 -10.46
C VAL A 149 15.85 5.33 -10.31
N ALA A 150 16.13 4.20 -9.64
CA ALA A 150 17.50 3.71 -9.49
C ALA A 150 18.13 3.33 -10.84
N ALA A 151 17.38 2.69 -11.73
CA ALA A 151 17.86 2.31 -13.06
C ALA A 151 18.14 3.53 -13.94
N ASP A 152 17.27 4.54 -13.91
CA ASP A 152 17.47 5.78 -14.66
C ASP A 152 18.71 6.55 -14.18
N GLN A 153 18.91 6.61 -12.87
CA GLN A 153 20.14 7.14 -12.29
C GLN A 153 21.35 6.35 -12.81
N ALA A 154 21.35 5.02 -12.70
CA ALA A 154 22.46 4.19 -13.16
C ALA A 154 22.81 4.40 -14.65
N ARG A 155 21.80 4.56 -15.52
CA ARG A 155 22.01 4.85 -16.96
C ARG A 155 22.66 6.21 -17.18
N GLN A 156 22.22 7.24 -16.46
CA GLN A 156 22.79 8.59 -16.56
C GLN A 156 24.25 8.61 -16.08
N TRP A 157 24.53 7.95 -14.97
CA TRP A 157 25.91 7.80 -14.46
C TRP A 157 26.77 6.94 -15.40
N GLY A 158 26.21 5.92 -16.03
CA GLY A 158 26.90 5.12 -17.05
C GLY A 158 27.31 5.97 -18.26
N ARG A 159 26.42 6.81 -18.78
CA ARG A 159 26.73 7.71 -19.92
C ARG A 159 27.81 8.73 -19.56
N THR A 160 27.72 9.32 -18.39
CA THR A 160 28.72 10.31 -17.93
C THR A 160 30.07 9.64 -17.67
N ALA A 161 30.09 8.45 -17.08
CA ALA A 161 31.31 7.67 -16.92
C ALA A 161 31.95 7.29 -18.26
N LEU A 162 31.16 6.92 -19.26
CA LEU A 162 31.66 6.67 -20.63
C LEU A 162 32.26 7.93 -21.26
N TRP A 163 31.63 9.10 -21.09
CA TRP A 163 32.17 10.37 -21.58
C TRP A 163 33.46 10.76 -20.89
N VAL A 164 33.49 10.72 -19.55
CA VAL A 164 34.67 11.06 -18.75
C VAL A 164 35.80 10.06 -19.03
N GLY A 165 35.49 8.77 -19.07
CA GLY A 165 36.44 7.72 -19.42
C GLY A 165 36.98 7.88 -20.83
N GLY A 166 36.13 8.18 -21.81
CA GLY A 166 36.54 8.45 -23.19
C GLY A 166 37.42 9.70 -23.32
N ALA A 167 37.07 10.79 -22.61
CA ALA A 167 37.89 11.99 -22.55
C ALA A 167 39.26 11.72 -21.90
N LEU A 168 39.28 11.01 -20.76
CA LEU A 168 40.52 10.60 -20.10
C LEU A 168 41.38 9.72 -21.01
N LEU A 169 40.75 8.77 -21.73
CA LEU A 169 41.42 7.91 -22.69
C LEU A 169 42.02 8.71 -23.85
N PHE A 170 41.31 9.70 -24.38
CA PHE A 170 41.80 10.58 -25.44
C PHE A 170 43.07 11.33 -25.04
N PHE A 171 43.13 11.84 -23.80
CA PHE A 171 44.29 12.57 -23.29
C PHE A 171 45.46 11.68 -22.84
N THR A 172 45.19 10.44 -22.40
CA THR A 172 46.23 9.49 -21.96
C THR A 172 46.78 8.63 -23.09
N ASN A 173 45.93 8.23 -24.03
CA ASN A 173 46.27 7.37 -25.16
C ASN A 173 45.35 7.63 -26.36
N THR A 174 45.74 8.64 -27.14
CA THR A 174 44.97 9.13 -28.29
C THR A 174 44.81 8.07 -29.40
N SER A 175 45.82 7.22 -29.64
CA SER A 175 45.76 6.17 -30.67
C SER A 175 44.71 5.11 -30.32
N LEU A 176 44.67 4.67 -29.06
CA LEU A 176 43.69 3.69 -28.59
C LEU A 176 42.26 4.25 -28.62
N PHE A 177 42.08 5.53 -28.28
CA PHE A 177 40.78 6.20 -28.39
C PHE A 177 40.23 6.16 -29.82
N PHE A 178 41.00 6.64 -30.81
CA PHE A 178 40.55 6.62 -32.20
C PHE A 178 40.37 5.19 -32.76
N GLY A 179 41.22 4.25 -32.32
CA GLY A 179 41.05 2.83 -32.64
C GLY A 179 39.71 2.25 -32.16
N LEU A 180 39.29 2.55 -30.93
CA LEU A 180 37.99 2.12 -30.39
C LEU A 180 36.81 2.80 -31.10
N VAL A 181 36.92 4.10 -31.41
CA VAL A 181 35.88 4.82 -32.15
C VAL A 181 35.71 4.24 -33.56
N PHE A 182 36.81 3.92 -34.24
CA PHE A 182 36.79 3.32 -35.58
C PHE A 182 36.23 1.89 -35.57
N ALA A 183 36.62 1.07 -34.59
CA ALA A 183 36.05 -0.26 -34.42
C ALA A 183 34.53 -0.18 -34.16
N TYR A 184 34.09 0.71 -33.27
CA TYR A 184 32.68 0.90 -32.98
C TYR A 184 31.87 1.32 -34.21
N SER A 185 32.36 2.29 -35.00
CA SER A 185 31.66 2.75 -36.21
C SER A 185 31.59 1.66 -37.28
N PHE A 186 32.66 0.87 -37.46
CA PHE A 186 32.69 -0.27 -38.38
C PHE A 186 31.66 -1.34 -38.00
N PHE A 187 31.63 -1.75 -36.73
CA PHE A 187 30.68 -2.76 -36.25
C PHE A 187 29.23 -2.27 -36.22
N ALA A 188 28.99 -1.00 -35.86
CA ALA A 188 27.66 -0.41 -35.91
C ALA A 188 27.11 -0.36 -37.35
N ASN A 189 27.96 -0.02 -38.33
CA ASN A 189 27.59 0.01 -39.74
C ASN A 189 27.37 -1.41 -40.31
N ALA A 190 28.20 -2.38 -39.92
CA ALA A 190 28.08 -3.78 -40.34
C ALA A 190 26.76 -4.44 -39.87
N ASN A 191 26.22 -4.05 -38.70
CA ASN A 191 24.93 -4.54 -38.20
C ASN A 191 23.72 -3.82 -38.81
N GLY A 192 23.87 -2.59 -39.30
CA GLY A 192 22.80 -1.82 -39.95
C GLY A 192 22.44 -2.31 -41.36
N GLY A 193 23.35 -3.02 -42.04
CA GLY A 193 23.15 -3.52 -43.41
C GLY A 193 22.31 -4.79 -43.56
N ARG A 194 21.74 -5.34 -42.47
CA ARG A 194 20.91 -6.56 -42.48
C ARG A 194 19.39 -6.31 -42.35
N ALA A 195 18.97 -5.06 -42.27
CA ALA A 195 17.56 -4.68 -42.22
C ALA A 195 17.19 -3.86 -43.47
N ASN A 196 17.14 -4.52 -44.63
CA ASN A 196 16.39 -4.12 -45.82
C ASN A 196 16.06 -5.38 -46.62
#